data_AF-A0A285GLG4-F1
#
_entry.id   AF-A0A285GLG4-F1
#
_cell.length_a   1.000
_cell.length_b   1.000
_cell.length_c   1.000
_cell.angle_alpha   90.00
_cell.angle_beta   90.00
_cell.angle_gamma   90.00
#
_symmetry.space_group_name_H-M   'P 1'
#
loop_
_entity.id
_entity.type
_entity.pdbx_description
1 polymer ?
#
loop_
_entity_poly.entity_id
_entity_poly.type
_entity_poly.pdbx_seq_one_letter_code
_entity_poly.pdbx_strand_id
1 'polypeptide(L)'
;MTNSAIAHLIDEAAVRDAIVRFADVAVRGDYDAFRARWSEDATWVIGDTATTRSMCHEAARGPGESYYRNNGVWTDTFRRTRDGWVFTNRTFQYLWLDFSPFTGDISWPGTGAR
;
A
#
# COMPACT_ATOMS: atom_id res chain seq x y z
N MET A 1 -12.46 30.90 6.86
CA MET A 1 -12.44 29.65 6.08
C MET A 1 -11.00 29.21 5.97
N THR A 2 -10.65 28.07 6.55
CA THR A 2 -9.24 27.66 6.74
C THR A 2 -8.63 27.20 5.42
N ASN A 3 -7.33 27.49 5.25
CA ASN A 3 -6.48 27.16 4.09
C ASN A 3 -6.62 25.69 3.60
N SER A 4 -7.00 24.78 4.51
CA SER A 4 -7.25 23.36 4.24
C SER A 4 -8.45 23.08 3.32
N ALA A 5 -9.53 23.84 3.39
CA ALA A 5 -10.70 23.62 2.52
C ALA A 5 -10.42 24.03 1.07
N ILE A 6 -9.66 25.12 0.88
CA ILE A 6 -9.19 25.54 -0.45
C ILE A 6 -8.17 24.53 -0.99
N ALA A 7 -7.21 24.08 -0.17
CA ALA A 7 -6.26 23.05 -0.57
C ALA A 7 -6.96 21.77 -1.04
N HIS A 8 -7.98 21.31 -0.30
CA HIS A 8 -8.77 20.15 -0.69
C HIS A 8 -9.46 20.33 -2.05
N LEU A 9 -10.08 21.48 -2.30
CA LEU A 9 -10.72 21.77 -3.59
C LEU A 9 -9.71 21.84 -4.74
N ILE A 10 -8.51 22.37 -4.50
CA ILE A 10 -7.43 22.40 -5.48
C ILE A 10 -6.95 20.98 -5.80
N ASP A 11 -6.72 20.16 -4.77
CA ASP A 11 -6.31 18.76 -4.94
C ASP A 11 -7.39 17.97 -5.69
N GLU A 12 -8.66 18.18 -5.36
CA GLU A 12 -9.78 17.55 -6.06
C GLU A 12 -9.80 17.95 -7.55
N ALA A 13 -9.62 19.23 -7.86
CA ALA A 13 -9.55 19.69 -9.25
C ALA A 13 -8.35 19.10 -10.01
N ALA A 14 -7.18 19.00 -9.36
CA ALA A 14 -5.98 18.41 -9.94
C ALA A 14 -6.15 16.90 -10.23
N VAL A 15 -6.81 16.16 -9.33
CA VAL A 15 -7.13 14.74 -9.54
C VAL A 15 -8.08 14.57 -10.73
N ARG A 16 -9.11 15.42 -10.84
CA ARG A 16 -10.05 15.38 -11.98
C ARG A 16 -9.34 15.69 -13.31
N ASP A 17 -8.48 16.70 -13.35
CA ASP A 17 -7.68 17.03 -14.54
C ASP A 17 -6.76 15.87 -14.94
N ALA A 18 -6.12 15.21 -13.96
CA ALA A 18 -5.31 14.03 -14.23
C ALA A 18 -6.13 12.94 -14.95
N ILE A 19 -7.33 12.59 -14.44
CA ILE A 19 -8.19 11.58 -15.06
C ILE A 19 -8.52 11.93 -16.52
N VAL A 20 -8.87 13.19 -16.79
CA VAL A 20 -9.19 13.63 -18.16
C VAL A 20 -7.98 13.55 -19.08
N ARG A 21 -6.81 14.00 -18.62
CA ARG A 21 -5.57 13.94 -19.43
C ARG A 21 -5.13 12.51 -19.71
N PHE A 22 -5.34 11.59 -18.78
CA PHE A 22 -5.07 10.17 -19.01
C PHE A 22 -5.84 9.66 -20.24
N ALA A 23 -7.14 9.95 -20.31
CA ALA A 23 -7.98 9.55 -21.43
C ALA A 23 -7.56 10.23 -22.74
N ASP A 24 -7.28 11.55 -22.71
CA ASP A 24 -6.87 12.31 -23.91
C ASP A 24 -5.56 11.76 -24.51
N VAL A 25 -4.51 11.57 -23.71
CA VAL A 25 -3.23 11.06 -24.23
C VAL A 25 -3.31 9.60 -24.68
N ALA A 26 -4.14 8.78 -24.02
CA ALA A 26 -4.41 7.41 -24.46
C ALA A 26 -5.12 7.37 -25.82
N VAL A 27 -6.16 8.21 -26.02
CA VAL A 27 -6.95 8.26 -27.26
C VAL A 27 -6.12 8.80 -28.43
N ARG A 28 -5.23 9.77 -28.18
CA ARG A 28 -4.32 10.31 -29.20
C ARG A 28 -3.20 9.36 -29.58
N GLY A 29 -2.95 8.31 -28.78
CA GLY A 29 -1.81 7.42 -28.98
C GLY A 29 -0.46 8.07 -28.69
N ASP A 30 -0.42 9.09 -27.81
CA ASP A 30 0.82 9.74 -27.39
C ASP A 30 1.45 8.93 -26.24
N TYR A 31 2.29 7.97 -26.61
CA TYR A 31 2.86 7.02 -25.66
C TYR A 31 3.87 7.65 -24.68
N ASP A 32 4.62 8.67 -25.09
CA ASP A 32 5.59 9.35 -24.21
C ASP A 32 4.86 10.17 -23.15
N ALA A 33 3.84 10.93 -23.56
CA ALA A 33 2.98 11.64 -22.62
C ALA A 33 2.18 10.67 -21.73
N PHE A 34 1.70 9.56 -22.28
CA PHE A 34 1.04 8.52 -21.50
C PHE A 34 1.97 7.93 -20.43
N ARG A 35 3.23 7.63 -20.76
CA ARG A 35 4.22 7.11 -19.79
C ARG A 35 4.54 8.10 -18.69
N ALA A 36 4.75 9.38 -19.03
CA ALA A 36 5.10 10.44 -18.07
C ALA A 36 4.01 10.71 -17.01
N ARG A 37 2.80 10.19 -17.22
CA ARG A 37 1.65 10.35 -16.32
C ARG A 37 1.62 9.35 -15.16
N TRP A 38 2.49 8.35 -15.18
CA TRP A 38 2.60 7.32 -14.17
C TRP A 38 3.84 7.54 -13.30
N SER A 39 3.76 7.22 -12.00
CA SER A 39 4.96 7.12 -11.17
C SER A 39 5.83 5.94 -11.63
N GLU A 40 7.12 5.95 -11.30
CA GLU A 40 8.05 4.88 -11.69
C GLU A 40 7.63 3.50 -11.17
N ASP A 41 6.94 3.46 -10.04
CA ASP A 41 6.43 2.26 -9.37
C ASP A 41 4.97 1.94 -9.72
N ALA A 42 4.35 2.68 -10.65
CA ALA A 42 2.97 2.44 -11.02
C ALA A 42 2.78 1.11 -11.74
N THR A 43 1.68 0.43 -11.42
CA THR A 43 1.26 -0.80 -12.11
C THR A 43 -0.05 -0.54 -12.84
N TRP A 44 -0.05 -0.66 -14.17
CA TRP A 44 -1.27 -0.66 -14.98
C TRP A 44 -1.70 -2.09 -15.27
N VAL A 45 -2.84 -2.49 -14.71
CA VAL A 45 -3.41 -3.82 -14.89
C VAL A 45 -4.59 -3.74 -15.85
N ILE A 46 -4.51 -4.51 -16.94
CA ILE A 46 -5.64 -4.76 -17.84
C ILE A 46 -6.09 -6.20 -17.63
N GLY A 47 -7.37 -6.39 -17.31
CA GLY A 47 -7.96 -7.70 -17.02
C GLY A 47 -8.28 -7.88 -15.54
N ASP A 48 -8.37 -9.14 -15.11
CA ASP A 48 -8.87 -9.53 -13.80
C ASP A 48 -7.79 -10.12 -12.88
N THR A 49 -6.51 -9.96 -13.21
CA THR A 49 -5.38 -10.41 -12.36
C THR A 49 -4.52 -9.22 -11.95
N ALA A 50 -4.26 -9.04 -10.66
CA ALA A 50 -3.37 -7.99 -10.15
C ALA A 50 -2.26 -8.58 -9.26
N THR A 51 -1.14 -7.86 -9.13
CA THR A 51 -0.06 -8.22 -8.21
C THR A 51 0.27 -7.05 -7.27
N THR A 52 0.77 -7.35 -6.08
CA THR A 52 1.29 -6.33 -5.15
C THR A 52 2.55 -6.83 -4.44
N ARG A 53 3.34 -5.89 -3.95
CA ARG A 53 4.44 -6.13 -3.02
C ARG A 53 4.34 -5.12 -1.89
N SER A 54 4.29 -5.59 -0.65
CA SER A 54 4.04 -4.73 0.51
C SER A 54 4.96 -5.10 1.67
N MET A 55 5.51 -4.08 2.34
CA MET A 55 6.21 -4.26 3.60
C MET A 55 5.22 -4.63 4.69
N CYS A 56 5.62 -5.54 5.56
CA CYS A 56 4.82 -6.03 6.67
C CYS A 56 5.63 -5.94 7.97
N HIS A 57 4.96 -5.52 9.03
CA HIS A 57 5.43 -5.63 10.41
C HIS A 57 4.34 -6.33 11.21
N GLU A 58 4.67 -7.48 11.79
CA GLU A 58 3.73 -8.28 12.58
C GLU A 58 4.26 -8.45 14.00
N ALA A 59 3.36 -8.38 14.97
CA ALA A 59 3.60 -8.77 16.35
C ALA A 59 2.40 -9.58 16.84
N ALA A 60 2.64 -10.80 17.32
CA ALA A 60 1.61 -11.71 17.81
C ALA A 60 2.09 -12.46 19.07
N ARG A 61 1.15 -12.76 19.96
CA ARG A 61 1.33 -13.67 21.10
C ARG A 61 0.37 -14.85 20.93
N GLY A 62 0.92 -16.06 20.91
CA GLY A 62 0.17 -17.30 20.85
C GLY A 62 -0.02 -17.95 22.23
N PRO A 63 -0.68 -19.12 22.28
CA PRO A 63 -0.81 -19.91 23.49
C PRO A 63 0.56 -20.27 24.09
N GLY A 64 0.61 -20.42 25.42
CA GLY A 64 1.80 -20.94 26.11
C GLY A 64 3.04 -20.06 26.02
N GLU A 65 2.88 -18.73 26.15
CA GLU A 65 4.02 -17.78 26.10
C GLU A 65 4.83 -17.86 24.79
N SER A 66 4.16 -18.13 23.66
CA SER A 66 4.77 -18.03 22.34
C SER A 66 4.68 -16.61 21.79
N TYR A 67 5.79 -16.09 21.31
CA TYR A 67 5.89 -14.71 20.82
C TYR A 67 6.42 -14.72 19.39
N TYR A 68 5.96 -13.76 18.60
CA TYR A 68 6.32 -13.67 17.20
C TYR A 68 6.31 -12.21 16.80
N ARG A 69 7.49 -11.65 16.49
CA ARG A 69 7.64 -10.31 15.93
C ARG A 69 8.50 -10.39 14.68
N ASN A 70 8.04 -9.80 13.59
CA ASN A 70 8.79 -9.83 12.34
C ASN A 70 8.72 -8.50 11.58
N ASN A 71 9.68 -8.35 10.66
CA ASN A 71 9.54 -7.49 9.49
C ASN A 71 9.67 -8.39 8.26
N GLY A 72 8.80 -8.20 7.28
CA GLY A 72 8.80 -9.01 6.09
C GLY A 72 8.21 -8.32 4.87
N VAL A 73 8.16 -9.07 3.78
CA VAL A 73 7.55 -8.63 2.53
C VAL A 73 6.48 -9.64 2.12
N TRP A 74 5.24 -9.16 1.95
CA TRP A 74 4.22 -9.89 1.22
C TRP A 74 4.38 -9.65 -0.27
N THR A 75 4.27 -10.72 -1.05
CA THR A 75 4.09 -10.64 -2.50
C THR A 75 2.82 -11.40 -2.84
N ASP A 76 1.83 -10.68 -3.37
CA ASP A 76 0.50 -11.23 -3.60
C ASP A 76 0.11 -11.19 -5.07
N THR A 77 -0.74 -12.14 -5.43
CA THR A 77 -1.52 -12.15 -6.66
C THR A 77 -2.99 -12.17 -6.30
N PHE A 78 -3.80 -11.45 -7.08
CA PHE A 78 -5.23 -11.34 -6.89
C PHE A 78 -5.98 -11.68 -8.17
N ARG A 79 -7.23 -12.14 -8.01
CA ARG A 79 -8.22 -12.24 -9.08
C ARG A 79 -9.43 -11.36 -8.77
N ARG A 80 -9.95 -10.62 -9.75
CA ARG A 80 -11.22 -9.91 -9.64
C ARG A 80 -12.36 -10.92 -9.79
N THR A 81 -13.28 -10.92 -8.84
CA THR A 81 -14.56 -11.63 -8.88
C THR A 81 -15.71 -10.64 -8.97
N ARG A 82 -16.94 -11.13 -9.10
CA ARG A 82 -18.16 -10.28 -9.02
C ARG A 82 -18.28 -9.51 -7.70
N ASP A 83 -17.70 -10.03 -6.62
CA ASP A 83 -17.83 -9.50 -5.26
C ASP A 83 -16.58 -8.71 -4.81
N GLY A 84 -15.60 -8.54 -5.70
CA GLY A 84 -14.34 -7.82 -5.42
C GLY A 84 -13.09 -8.66 -5.71
N TRP A 85 -11.94 -8.14 -5.29
CA TRP A 85 -10.64 -8.81 -5.47
C TRP A 85 -10.42 -9.86 -4.38
N VAL A 86 -9.97 -11.05 -4.78
CA VAL A 86 -9.59 -12.15 -3.87
C VAL A 86 -8.13 -12.52 -4.07
N PHE A 87 -7.45 -12.93 -3.01
CA PHE A 87 -6.10 -13.48 -3.11
C PHE A 87 -6.13 -14.81 -3.87
N THR A 88 -5.24 -14.95 -4.84
CA THR A 88 -4.96 -16.25 -5.49
C THR A 88 -3.70 -16.89 -4.96
N ASN A 89 -2.73 -16.09 -4.53
CA ASN A 89 -1.51 -16.55 -3.88
C ASN A 89 -0.89 -15.40 -3.07
N ARG A 90 -0.37 -15.72 -1.89
CA ARG A 90 0.45 -14.84 -1.05
C ARG A 90 1.71 -15.59 -0.64
N THR A 91 2.88 -15.02 -0.93
CA THR A 91 4.15 -15.49 -0.38
C THR A 91 4.68 -14.48 0.61
N PHE A 92 5.31 -14.98 1.68
CA PHE A 92 5.92 -14.15 2.70
C PHE A 92 7.42 -14.39 2.81
N GLN A 93 8.19 -13.31 2.75
CA GLN A 93 9.63 -13.34 2.99
C GLN A 93 9.94 -12.63 4.31
N TYR A 94 10.50 -13.36 5.27
CA TYR A 94 11.07 -12.77 6.48
C TYR A 94 12.33 -11.98 6.12
N LEU A 95 12.38 -10.73 6.57
CA LEU A 95 13.60 -9.92 6.56
C LEU A 95 14.25 -9.90 7.95
N TRP A 96 13.41 -9.91 8.99
CA TRP A 96 13.83 -9.99 10.39
C TRP A 96 12.78 -10.72 11.21
N LEU A 97 13.18 -11.53 12.19
CA LEU A 97 12.30 -12.36 12.99
C LEU A 97 12.84 -12.51 14.42
N ASP A 98 11.96 -12.37 15.39
CA ASP A 98 12.24 -12.44 16.82
C ASP A 98 11.11 -13.17 17.57
N PHE A 99 11.50 -14.06 18.46
CA PHE A 99 10.59 -14.87 19.29
C PHE A 99 10.69 -14.49 20.78
N SER A 100 11.40 -13.41 21.11
CA SER A 100 11.55 -12.94 22.48
C SER A 100 10.20 -12.52 23.06
N PRO A 101 9.98 -12.74 24.37
CA PRO A 101 8.82 -12.20 25.06
C PRO A 101 8.65 -10.70 24.86
N PHE A 102 7.40 -10.26 24.71
CA PHE A 102 7.09 -8.84 24.69
C PHE A 102 7.23 -8.30 26.12
N THR A 103 8.37 -7.68 26.43
CA THR A 103 8.64 -7.15 27.77
C THR A 103 7.80 -5.91 28.10
N GLY A 104 7.27 -5.23 27.07
CA GLY A 104 6.45 -4.02 27.23
C GLY A 104 7.27 -2.76 27.48
N ASP A 105 8.61 -2.82 27.38
CA ASP A 105 9.47 -1.67 27.57
C ASP A 105 9.35 -0.69 26.40
N ILE A 106 9.06 0.57 26.69
CA ILE A 106 9.19 1.66 25.72
C ILE A 106 10.66 2.09 25.67
N SER A 107 11.24 2.18 24.46
CA SER A 107 12.61 2.68 24.28
C SER A 107 12.71 4.21 24.34
N TRP A 108 11.57 4.91 24.41
CA TRP A 108 11.50 6.37 24.45
C TRP A 108 11.42 6.88 25.90
N PRO A 109 12.36 7.73 26.35
CA PRO A 109 12.39 8.24 27.72
C PRO A 109 11.40 9.40 27.99
N GLY A 110 10.56 9.78 27.03
CA GLY A 110 9.60 10.86 27.22
C GLY A 110 8.44 10.47 28.11
N THR A 111 8.08 11.38 29.00
CA THR A 111 7.06 11.21 30.03
C THR A 111 5.67 11.01 29.45
N GLY A 112 5.05 9.86 29.72
CA GLY A 112 3.60 9.71 29.73
C GLY A 112 2.94 9.07 28.51
N ALA A 113 3.42 7.92 28.04
CA ALA A 113 2.58 7.05 27.22
C ALA A 113 1.48 6.44 28.12
N ARG A 114 0.26 6.99 28.03
CA ARG A 114 -0.99 6.37 28.49
C ARG A 114 -1.70 5.74 27.30
#